data_AF-A0A914PSL2-F1
#
_entry.id   AF-A0A914PSL2-F1
#
_cell.length_a   1.000
_cell.length_b   1.000
_cell.length_c   1.000
_cell.angle_alpha   90.00
_cell.angle_beta   90.00
_cell.angle_gamma   90.00
#
_symmetry.space_group_name_H-M   'P 1'
#
loop_
_entity.id
_entity.type
_entity.pdbx_description
1 polymer ?
#
loop_
_entity_poly.entity_id
_entity_poly.type
_entity_poly.pdbx_seq_one_letter_code
_entity_poly.pdbx_strand_id
1 'polypeptide(L)'
;MVHKCLTDLGLAGDKFIVRSMNGKWSKRVTNVYKCRSGRKRQKKEREELDVSLFTFEKFLRLYHKICPRTDVQELFVKLSGQKEYLTREKMINFLNEEQRDPRLNEILFPYFDKARVQQLIAKYETDESYIAQGMFWIYLIGLTD
;
A
#
# COMPACT_ATOMS: atom_id res chain seq x y z
N MET A 1 -3.10 16.24 -8.56
CA MET A 1 -2.69 14.84 -8.28
C MET A 1 -3.67 14.17 -7.32
N VAL A 2 -3.84 14.69 -6.10
CA VAL A 2 -4.75 14.14 -5.06
C VAL A 2 -6.20 13.95 -5.53
N HIS A 3 -6.82 14.95 -6.18
CA HIS A 3 -8.20 14.84 -6.68
C HIS A 3 -8.39 13.70 -7.68
N LYS A 4 -7.39 13.44 -8.54
CA LYS A 4 -7.39 12.30 -9.47
C LYS A 4 -7.32 10.98 -8.70
N CYS A 5 -6.44 10.87 -7.70
CA CYS A 5 -6.33 9.67 -6.86
C CYS A 5 -7.62 9.39 -6.08
N LEU A 6 -8.28 10.42 -5.54
CA LEU A 6 -9.57 10.29 -4.88
C LEU A 6 -10.67 9.83 -5.85
N THR A 7 -10.67 10.35 -7.08
CA THR A 7 -11.63 9.92 -8.11
C THR A 7 -11.39 8.47 -8.52
N ASP A 8 -10.13 8.05 -8.73
CA ASP A 8 -9.76 6.66 -9.08
C ASP A 8 -10.17 5.67 -7.98
N LEU A 9 -10.14 6.10 -6.71
CA LEU A 9 -10.56 5.28 -5.56
C LEU A 9 -12.09 5.35 -5.29
N GLY A 10 -12.85 6.05 -6.14
CA GLY A 10 -14.28 6.27 -5.97
C GLY A 10 -14.63 7.05 -4.70
N LEU A 11 -13.68 7.85 -4.20
CA LEU A 11 -13.83 8.71 -3.03
C LEU A 11 -14.25 10.13 -3.39
N ALA A 12 -14.00 10.55 -4.64
CA ALA A 12 -14.42 11.83 -5.19
C ALA A 12 -15.22 11.66 -6.49
N GLY A 13 -16.15 12.58 -6.74
CA GLY A 13 -17.04 12.57 -7.90
C GLY A 13 -18.51 12.78 -7.52
N ASP A 14 -19.26 13.40 -8.42
CA ASP A 14 -20.69 13.65 -8.21
C ASP A 14 -21.46 12.32 -8.16
N LYS A 15 -22.07 12.02 -7.00
CA LYS A 15 -22.99 10.89 -6.83
C LYS A 15 -24.30 11.18 -7.57
N PHE A 16 -24.39 10.79 -8.84
CA PHE A 16 -25.66 10.87 -9.56
C PHE A 16 -26.50 9.62 -9.26
N ILE A 17 -27.58 9.78 -8.50
CA ILE A 17 -28.65 8.77 -8.41
C ILE A 17 -29.37 8.78 -9.76
N VAL A 18 -29.09 7.80 -10.62
CA VAL A 18 -29.87 7.60 -11.83
C VAL A 18 -31.15 6.87 -11.45
N ARG A 19 -32.26 7.61 -11.30
CA ARG A 19 -33.60 6.99 -11.37
C ARG A 19 -33.83 6.53 -12.80
N SER A 20 -33.68 5.24 -13.05
CA SER A 20 -34.22 4.63 -14.26
C SER A 20 -35.75 4.56 -14.13
N MET A 21 -36.44 5.48 -14.80
CA MET A 21 -37.87 5.31 -15.09
C MET A 21 -37.99 4.45 -16.33
N ASN A 22 -37.96 3.13 -16.15
CA ASN A 22 -38.51 2.24 -17.17
C ASN A 22 -40.03 2.39 -17.12
N GLY A 23 -40.59 2.93 -18.21
CA GLY A 23 -42.00 2.73 -18.50
C GLY A 23 -42.28 1.23 -18.50
N LYS A 24 -43.19 0.82 -17.62
CA LYS A 24 -43.63 -0.54 -17.27
C LYS A 24 -42.90 -1.15 -16.06
N TRP A 25 -43.67 -1.11 -14.97
CA TRP A 25 -43.53 -1.83 -13.71
C TRP A 25 -42.80 -3.16 -13.80
N SER A 26 -41.53 -3.19 -13.37
CA SER A 26 -41.00 -4.19 -12.44
C SER A 26 -39.56 -3.79 -12.05
N LYS A 27 -39.32 -3.68 -10.74
CA LYS A 27 -38.05 -3.22 -10.17
C LYS A 27 -36.97 -4.27 -10.38
N ARG A 28 -35.99 -3.99 -11.22
CA ARG A 28 -34.67 -4.65 -11.16
C ARG A 28 -33.59 -3.59 -11.40
N VAL A 29 -32.87 -3.25 -10.33
CA VAL A 29 -31.75 -2.30 -10.36
C VAL A 29 -30.53 -3.06 -10.85
N THR A 30 -30.00 -2.70 -12.02
CA THR A 30 -28.69 -3.15 -12.48
C THR A 30 -27.76 -1.94 -12.56
N ASN A 31 -26.64 -2.00 -11.84
CA ASN A 31 -25.62 -0.95 -11.82
C ASN A 31 -24.82 -1.00 -13.13
N VAL A 32 -25.09 -0.09 -14.06
CA VAL A 32 -24.29 0.08 -15.28
C VAL A 32 -23.69 1.48 -15.29
N TYR A 33 -22.36 1.56 -15.25
CA TYR A 33 -21.62 2.81 -15.33
C TYR A 33 -21.39 3.20 -16.79
N LYS A 34 -21.85 4.39 -17.20
CA LYS A 34 -21.51 4.96 -18.51
C LYS A 34 -21.01 6.39 -18.34
N CYS A 35 -19.76 6.63 -18.71
CA CYS A 35 -19.17 7.97 -18.70
C CYS A 35 -19.66 8.78 -19.91
N ARG A 36 -20.22 9.97 -19.67
CA ARG A 36 -20.56 10.93 -20.74
C ARG A 36 -19.79 12.23 -20.53
N SER A 37 -19.09 12.62 -21.58
CA SER A 37 -18.27 13.82 -21.73
C SER A 37 -19.11 15.10 -21.78
N GLY A 38 -18.66 16.13 -21.06
CA GLY A 38 -19.05 17.53 -21.29
C GLY A 38 -19.96 18.15 -20.23
N ARG A 39 -19.37 18.86 -19.25
CA ARG A 39 -19.96 20.01 -18.54
C ARG A 39 -18.85 20.80 -17.85
N LYS A 40 -18.95 22.14 -17.88
CA LYS A 40 -17.98 23.12 -17.38
C LYS A 40 -17.59 22.83 -15.93
N ARG A 41 -16.29 22.65 -15.64
CA ARG A 41 -15.72 22.53 -14.29
C ARG A 41 -15.96 23.83 -13.52
N GLN A 42 -17.01 23.90 -12.71
CA GLN A 42 -16.96 24.78 -11.55
C GLN A 42 -15.86 24.25 -10.64
N LYS A 43 -14.91 25.11 -10.27
CA LYS A 43 -13.79 24.78 -9.39
C LYS A 43 -14.35 24.56 -7.99
N LYS A 44 -14.81 23.34 -7.70
CA LYS A 44 -15.30 22.93 -6.39
C LYS A 44 -14.07 22.71 -5.52
N GLU A 45 -13.64 23.76 -4.81
CA GLU A 45 -12.39 23.75 -4.03
C GLU A 45 -12.50 22.93 -2.73
N ARG A 46 -13.70 22.51 -2.33
CA ARG A 46 -13.94 21.66 -1.16
C ARG A 46 -15.03 20.62 -1.48
N GLU A 47 -14.61 19.38 -1.67
CA GLU A 47 -15.50 18.21 -1.73
C GLU A 47 -15.38 17.46 -0.41
N GLU A 48 -16.52 17.21 0.23
CA GLU A 48 -16.58 16.41 1.45
C GLU A 48 -16.44 14.92 1.11
N LEU A 49 -15.62 14.21 1.88
CA LEU A 49 -15.48 12.77 1.76
C LEU A 49 -16.54 12.06 2.60
N ASP A 50 -17.19 11.08 1.99
CA ASP A 50 -18.10 10.20 2.71
C ASP A 50 -17.31 9.22 3.58
N VAL A 51 -17.44 9.35 4.90
CA VAL A 51 -16.76 8.51 5.89
C VAL A 51 -17.04 7.02 5.65
N SER A 52 -18.25 6.67 5.20
CA SER A 52 -18.63 5.27 4.95
C SER A 52 -17.89 4.65 3.76
N LEU A 53 -17.46 5.48 2.80
CA LEU A 53 -16.71 5.03 1.63
C LEU A 53 -15.20 5.02 1.86
N PHE A 54 -14.72 5.61 2.96
CA PHE A 54 -13.30 5.76 3.29
C PHE A 54 -12.81 4.64 4.20
N THR A 55 -12.67 3.44 3.64
CA THR A 55 -12.12 2.28 4.33
C THR A 55 -10.60 2.40 4.52
N PHE A 56 -10.04 1.68 5.50
CA PHE A 56 -8.60 1.67 5.76
C PHE A 56 -7.77 1.22 4.54
N GLU A 57 -8.27 0.27 3.76
CA GLU A 57 -7.65 -0.17 2.51
C GLU A 57 -7.53 0.98 1.49
N LYS A 58 -8.58 1.78 1.34
CA LYS A 58 -8.55 2.95 0.44
C LYS A 58 -7.64 4.05 0.98
N PHE A 59 -7.58 4.23 2.29
CA PHE A 59 -6.61 5.13 2.92
C PHE A 59 -5.18 4.71 2.62
N LEU A 60 -4.83 3.43 2.79
CA LEU A 60 -3.49 2.91 2.47
C LEU A 60 -3.14 3.12 0.99
N ARG A 61 -4.05 2.77 0.07
CA ARG A 61 -3.84 3.03 -1.37
C ARG A 61 -3.63 4.50 -1.67
N LEU A 62 -4.40 5.39 -1.02
CA LEU A 62 -4.22 6.83 -1.18
C LEU A 62 -2.86 7.29 -0.62
N TYR A 63 -2.46 6.77 0.54
CA TYR A 63 -1.17 7.06 1.18
C TYR A 63 0.00 6.71 0.24
N HIS A 64 0.01 5.51 -0.33
CA HIS A 64 1.06 5.09 -1.28
C HIS A 64 1.07 5.92 -2.56
N LYS A 65 -0.10 6.35 -3.07
CA LYS A 65 -0.18 7.23 -4.25
C LYS A 65 0.30 8.67 -3.98
N ILE A 66 0.07 9.20 -2.79
CA ILE A 66 0.47 10.57 -2.42
C ILE A 66 1.95 10.60 -2.03
N CYS A 67 2.42 9.56 -1.34
CA CYS A 67 3.79 9.45 -0.85
C CYS A 67 4.45 8.20 -1.43
N PRO A 68 4.89 8.24 -2.71
CA PRO A 68 5.65 7.14 -3.28
C PRO A 68 6.99 7.01 -2.54
N ARG A 69 7.27 5.83 -1.98
CA ARG A 69 8.48 5.54 -1.19
C ARG A 69 9.63 5.00 -2.05
N THR A 70 9.98 5.72 -3.11
CA THR A 70 11.04 5.29 -4.07
C THR A 70 12.38 5.04 -3.37
N ASP A 71 12.66 5.79 -2.30
CA ASP A 71 13.82 5.61 -1.40
C ASP A 71 13.91 4.18 -0.84
N VAL A 72 12.78 3.64 -0.38
CA VAL A 72 12.71 2.28 0.19
C VAL A 72 12.83 1.23 -0.92
N GLN A 73 12.28 1.50 -2.11
CA GLN A 73 12.40 0.61 -3.25
C GLN A 73 13.84 0.49 -3.73
N GLU A 74 14.55 1.61 -3.87
CA GLU A 74 15.97 1.63 -4.22
C GLU A 74 16.82 0.90 -3.16
N LEU A 75 16.56 1.15 -1.88
CA LEU A 75 17.22 0.43 -0.78
C LEU A 75 16.99 -1.07 -0.88
N PHE A 76 15.75 -1.51 -1.12
CA PHE A 76 15.45 -2.92 -1.23
C PHE A 76 16.15 -3.56 -2.42
N VAL A 77 16.14 -2.92 -3.59
CA VAL A 77 16.84 -3.42 -4.78
C VAL A 77 18.34 -3.57 -4.52
N LYS A 78 18.95 -2.61 -3.82
CA LYS A 78 20.35 -2.67 -3.40
C LYS A 78 20.62 -3.87 -2.50
N LEU A 79 19.75 -4.14 -1.53
CA LEU A 79 19.91 -5.25 -0.57
C LEU A 79 19.60 -6.61 -1.22
N SER A 80 18.49 -6.72 -1.95
CA SER A 80 18.01 -7.97 -2.55
C SER A 80 18.87 -8.42 -3.73
N GLY A 81 19.58 -7.49 -4.39
CA GLY A 81 20.37 -7.77 -5.58
C GLY A 81 19.48 -8.11 -6.77
N GLN A 82 18.45 -7.29 -7.00
CA GLN A 82 17.42 -7.45 -8.05
C GLN A 82 16.46 -8.65 -7.86
N LYS A 83 16.47 -9.29 -6.70
CA LYS A 83 15.44 -10.28 -6.34
C LYS A 83 14.21 -9.58 -5.76
N GLU A 84 13.06 -10.21 -5.92
CA GLU A 84 11.79 -9.71 -5.37
C GLU A 84 11.70 -9.87 -3.84
N TYR A 85 12.55 -10.71 -3.25
CA TYR A 85 12.59 -11.02 -1.83
C TYR A 85 13.98 -10.78 -1.23
N LEU A 86 14.02 -10.51 0.07
CA LEU A 86 15.23 -10.45 0.89
C LEU A 86 15.37 -11.74 1.69
N THR A 87 16.54 -12.38 1.63
CA THR A 87 16.81 -13.57 2.44
C THR A 87 17.18 -13.18 3.87
N ARG A 88 16.92 -14.08 4.82
CA ARG A 88 17.32 -13.91 6.23
C ARG A 88 18.76 -13.48 6.41
N GLU A 89 19.68 -14.07 5.65
CA GLU A 89 21.11 -13.78 5.74
C GLU A 89 21.45 -12.35 5.32
N LYS A 90 20.82 -11.87 4.24
CA LYS A 90 20.98 -10.48 3.82
C LYS A 90 20.37 -9.51 4.83
N MET A 91 19.26 -9.89 5.45
CA MET A 91 18.62 -9.09 6.50
C MET A 91 19.46 -9.02 7.77
N ILE A 92 20.11 -10.12 8.17
CA ILE A 92 21.08 -10.14 9.29
C ILE A 92 22.23 -9.17 9.00
N ASN A 93 22.84 -9.27 7.82
CA ASN A 93 23.95 -8.39 7.43
C ASN A 93 23.51 -6.93 7.42
N PHE A 94 22.35 -6.62 6.84
CA PHE A 94 21.80 -5.26 6.84
C PHE A 94 21.60 -4.72 8.27
N LEU A 95 21.02 -5.51 9.17
CA LEU A 95 20.75 -5.09 10.54
C LEU A 95 22.02 -4.90 11.37
N ASN A 96 23.02 -5.76 11.18
CA ASN A 96 24.24 -5.77 11.98
C ASN A 96 25.30 -4.80 11.45
N GLU A 97 25.37 -4.60 10.13
CA GLU A 97 26.42 -3.77 9.50
C GLU A 97 25.94 -2.37 9.14
N GLU A 98 24.71 -2.22 8.61
CA GLU A 98 24.22 -0.92 8.12
C GLU A 98 23.33 -0.19 9.14
N GLN A 99 22.54 -0.93 9.93
CA GLN A 99 21.59 -0.33 10.90
C GLN A 99 22.13 -0.24 12.33
N ARG A 100 23.24 -0.93 12.63
CA ARG A 100 23.83 -0.95 13.97
C ARG A 100 24.63 0.32 14.21
N ASP A 101 24.45 0.93 15.38
CA ASP A 101 25.37 1.99 15.84
C ASP A 101 26.69 1.34 16.29
N PRO A 102 27.83 1.64 15.64
CA PRO A 102 29.14 1.02 15.93
C PRO A 102 29.67 1.36 17.33
N ARG A 103 29.07 2.35 18.02
CA ARG A 103 29.46 2.74 19.38
C ARG A 103 28.82 1.85 20.45
N LEU A 104 27.84 1.02 20.10
CA LEU A 104 27.14 0.16 21.05
C LEU A 104 27.95 -1.10 21.39
N ASN A 105 28.07 -1.37 22.68
CA ASN A 105 28.76 -2.55 23.20
C ASN A 105 28.06 -3.85 22.76
N GLU A 106 28.83 -4.81 22.26
CA GLU A 106 28.33 -6.07 21.70
C GLU A 106 27.76 -7.04 22.74
N ILE A 107 28.24 -6.96 23.99
CA ILE A 107 27.75 -7.80 25.10
C ILE A 107 26.40 -7.29 25.59
N LEU A 108 26.28 -5.97 25.76
CA LEU A 108 25.03 -5.34 26.21
C LEU A 108 23.97 -5.29 25.09
N PHE A 109 24.41 -5.14 23.83
CA PHE A 109 23.56 -5.07 22.65
C PHE A 109 24.01 -6.11 21.62
N PRO A 110 23.60 -7.39 21.79
CA PRO A 110 24.03 -8.47 20.92
C PRO A 110 23.56 -8.29 19.48
N TYR A 111 24.33 -8.85 18.56
CA TYR A 111 24.00 -8.92 17.14
C TYR A 111 22.69 -9.68 16.90
N PHE A 112 22.03 -9.34 15.79
CA PHE A 112 20.90 -10.12 15.30
C PHE A 112 21.38 -11.48 14.79
N ASP A 113 20.71 -12.54 15.25
CA ASP A 113 20.95 -13.91 14.82
C ASP A 113 19.80 -14.44 13.94
N LYS A 114 19.95 -15.66 13.43
CA LYS A 114 18.94 -16.28 12.54
C LYS A 114 17.59 -16.47 13.23
N ALA A 115 17.54 -16.68 14.55
CA ALA A 115 16.29 -16.85 15.28
C ALA A 115 15.55 -15.52 15.43
N ARG A 116 16.25 -14.45 15.83
CA ARG A 116 15.66 -13.13 16.04
C ARG A 116 15.20 -12.48 14.75
N VAL A 117 15.96 -12.65 13.66
CA VAL A 117 15.51 -12.17 12.34
C VAL A 117 14.30 -12.96 11.85
N GLN A 118 14.21 -14.27 12.11
CA GLN A 118 13.03 -15.04 11.75
C GLN A 118 11.76 -14.57 12.48
N GLN A 119 11.89 -14.21 13.76
CA GLN A 119 10.77 -13.60 14.51
C GLN A 119 10.38 -12.24 13.93
N LEU A 120 11.35 -11.47 13.46
CA LEU A 120 11.10 -10.18 12.81
C LEU A 120 10.34 -10.36 11.49
N ILE A 121 10.77 -11.32 10.66
CA ILE A 121 10.07 -11.68 9.41
C ILE A 121 8.65 -12.13 9.72
N ALA A 122 8.46 -13.05 10.66
CA ALA A 122 7.12 -13.54 11.04
C ALA A 122 6.20 -12.44 11.59
N LYS A 123 6.76 -11.34 12.12
CA LYS A 123 5.99 -10.21 12.65
C LYS A 123 5.50 -9.27 11.55
N TYR A 124 6.30 -9.08 10.49
CA TYR A 124 6.05 -8.04 9.49
C TYR A 124 5.67 -8.58 8.12
N GLU A 125 5.97 -9.84 7.81
CA GLU A 125 5.53 -10.53 6.61
C GLU A 125 4.11 -11.09 6.80
N THR A 126 3.31 -11.06 5.75
CA THR A 126 1.92 -11.59 5.77
C THR A 126 1.82 -12.94 5.11
N ASP A 127 2.70 -13.25 4.17
CA ASP A 127 2.66 -14.51 3.44
C ASP A 127 3.38 -15.63 4.20
N GLU A 128 2.62 -16.66 4.58
CA GLU A 128 3.10 -17.82 5.33
C GLU A 128 4.22 -18.59 4.61
N SER A 129 4.20 -18.61 3.26
CA SER A 129 5.23 -19.27 2.45
C SER A 129 6.58 -18.57 2.59
N TYR A 130 6.58 -17.23 2.48
CA TYR A 130 7.79 -16.42 2.64
C TYR A 130 8.29 -16.48 4.08
N ILE A 131 7.39 -16.46 5.07
CA ILE A 131 7.75 -16.65 6.48
C ILE A 131 8.45 -18.00 6.67
N ALA A 132 7.86 -19.10 6.20
CA ALA A 132 8.43 -20.44 6.36
C ALA A 132 9.82 -20.56 5.73
N GLN A 133 10.03 -19.90 4.58
CA GLN A 133 11.31 -19.88 3.86
C GLN A 133 12.32 -18.88 4.46
N GLY A 134 11.93 -18.07 5.45
CA GLY A 134 12.79 -17.03 6.02
C GLY A 134 13.13 -15.93 5.01
N MET A 135 12.15 -15.59 4.19
CA MET A 135 12.23 -14.56 3.16
C MET A 135 11.29 -13.42 3.52
N PHE A 136 11.69 -12.20 3.15
CA PHE A 136 10.89 -11.00 3.35
C PHE A 136 10.57 -10.39 1.99
N TRP A 137 9.29 -10.30 1.65
CA TRP A 137 8.81 -9.81 0.36
C TRP A 137 8.36 -8.35 0.47
N ILE A 138 8.61 -7.57 -0.58
CA ILE A 138 8.50 -6.10 -0.51
C ILE A 138 7.05 -5.57 -0.60
N TYR A 139 6.07 -6.43 -0.88
CA TYR A 139 4.73 -5.97 -1.25
C TYR A 139 3.96 -5.33 -0.08
N LEU A 140 4.38 -5.62 1.16
CA LEU A 140 3.84 -4.99 2.38
C LEU A 140 4.19 -3.51 2.55
N ILE A 141 5.13 -2.98 1.76
CA ILE A 141 5.50 -1.55 1.81
C ILE A 141 4.71 -0.72 0.78
N GLY A 142 3.81 -1.34 0.00
CA GLY A 142 3.01 -0.68 -1.03
C GLY A 142 3.85 -0.05 -2.14
N LEU A 143 4.94 -0.73 -2.50
CA LEU A 143 5.96 -0.27 -3.47
C LEU A 143 5.82 -0.85 -4.87
N THR A 144 4.82 -1.70 -5.08
CA THR A 144 4.55 -2.33 -6.37
C THR A 144 3.04 -2.31 -6.59
N ASP A 145 2.65 -1.72 -7.72
CA ASP A 145 1.27 -1.72 -8.23
C ASP A 145 0.80 -3.14 -8.61
#